data_AF-A0A1J9RDP2-F1
#
_entry.id   AF-A0A1J9RDP2-F1
#
_cell.length_a   1.000
_cell.length_b   1.000
_cell.length_c   1.000
_cell.angle_alpha   90.00
_cell.angle_beta   90.00
_cell.angle_gamma   90.00
#
_symmetry.space_group_name_H-M   'P 1'
#
loop_
_entity.id
_entity.type
_entity.pdbx_description
1 polymer ?
#
loop_
_entity_poly.entity_id
_entity_poly.type
_entity_poly.pdbx_seq_one_letter_code
_entity_poly.pdbx_strand_id
1 'polypeptide(L)'
;MTGNRDPVKYLPLPDSFKTYAEDAIAAISTIVNSNIQDSAFQFDLPPECGILVKEAQNIYQTERGLQEKAAILRQDGGVFRDIWKAGGLRHVITIPLIKVDDAQVFAWRKTREERVIVKWDWREAIFTPELTYFEVEQGKKVGAVVVQFEPTQDGK
;
A
#
# COMPACT_ATOMS: atom_id res chain seq x y z
N MET A 1 6.45 -28.14 -3.48
CA MET A 1 5.63 -27.02 -3.00
C MET A 1 6.04 -25.77 -3.77
N THR A 2 5.25 -25.36 -4.75
CA THR A 2 5.46 -24.08 -5.45
C THR A 2 4.97 -22.97 -4.53
N GLY A 3 5.83 -22.59 -3.57
CA GLY A 3 5.58 -21.45 -2.69
C GLY A 3 5.27 -20.23 -3.54
N ASN A 4 4.19 -19.54 -3.20
CA ASN A 4 3.71 -18.38 -3.94
C ASN A 4 4.87 -17.40 -4.15
N ARG A 5 5.28 -17.18 -5.41
CA ARG A 5 6.44 -16.36 -5.77
C ARG A 5 6.08 -14.87 -5.88
N ASP A 6 4.83 -14.52 -5.62
CA ASP A 6 4.39 -13.14 -5.75
C ASP A 6 5.13 -12.24 -4.75
N PRO A 7 5.65 -11.10 -5.22
CA PRO A 7 6.41 -10.18 -4.38
C PRO A 7 5.55 -9.49 -3.32
N VAL A 8 4.23 -9.54 -3.46
CA VAL A 8 3.24 -8.96 -2.54
C VAL A 8 2.12 -9.95 -2.22
N LYS A 9 1.42 -9.73 -1.11
CA LYS A 9 0.19 -10.45 -0.78
C LYS A 9 -1.00 -9.50 -0.90
N TYR A 10 -2.07 -9.91 -1.56
CA TYR A 10 -3.32 -9.17 -1.60
C TYR A 10 -4.22 -9.57 -0.43
N LEU A 11 -4.74 -8.56 0.26
CA LEU A 11 -5.68 -8.72 1.37
C LEU A 11 -6.99 -8.03 0.98
N PRO A 12 -8.09 -8.76 0.79
CA PRO A 12 -9.34 -8.20 0.31
C PRO A 12 -9.94 -7.24 1.33
N LEU A 13 -10.49 -6.14 0.82
CA LEU A 13 -11.28 -5.17 1.56
C LEU A 13 -12.77 -5.38 1.25
N PRO A 14 -13.66 -5.22 2.24
CA PRO A 14 -15.09 -5.48 2.04
C PRO A 14 -15.73 -4.42 1.13
N ASP A 15 -16.79 -4.77 0.40
CA ASP A 15 -17.48 -3.82 -0.49
C ASP A 15 -18.08 -2.61 0.25
N SER A 16 -18.42 -2.78 1.54
CA SER A 16 -18.84 -1.67 2.42
C SER A 16 -17.77 -0.59 2.57
N PHE A 17 -16.53 -0.87 2.17
CA PHE A 17 -15.42 0.05 2.20
C PHE A 17 -15.43 1.07 1.06
N LYS A 18 -16.25 0.84 0.03
CA LYS A 18 -16.31 1.65 -1.19
C LYS A 18 -16.44 3.14 -0.91
N THR A 19 -17.42 3.53 -0.08
CA THR A 19 -17.68 4.96 0.20
C THR A 19 -16.48 5.62 0.88
N TYR A 20 -15.83 4.93 1.82
CA TYR A 20 -14.63 5.46 2.47
C TYR A 20 -13.45 5.58 1.50
N ALA A 21 -13.30 4.63 0.57
CA ALA A 21 -12.28 4.72 -0.47
C ALA A 21 -12.55 5.89 -1.43
N GLU A 22 -13.80 6.11 -1.83
CA GLU A 22 -14.21 7.24 -2.68
C GLU A 22 -13.96 8.60 -2.00
N ASP A 23 -14.30 8.72 -0.71
CA ASP A 23 -14.03 9.93 0.08
C ASP A 23 -12.52 10.19 0.22
N ALA A 24 -11.74 9.15 0.52
CA ALA A 24 -10.28 9.26 0.60
C ALA A 24 -9.67 9.65 -0.75
N ILE A 25 -10.13 9.05 -1.85
CA ILE A 25 -9.71 9.42 -3.22
C ILE A 25 -9.97 10.90 -3.48
N ALA A 26 -11.17 11.38 -3.18
CA ALA A 26 -11.52 12.79 -3.35
C ALA A 26 -10.58 13.70 -2.54
N ALA A 27 -10.35 13.36 -1.26
CA ALA A 27 -9.53 14.15 -0.34
C ALA A 27 -8.05 14.24 -0.77
N ILE A 28 -7.46 13.17 -1.30
CA ILE A 28 -6.04 13.16 -1.69
C ILE A 28 -5.80 13.55 -3.15
N SER A 29 -6.86 13.61 -3.97
CA SER A 29 -6.76 13.78 -5.43
C SER A 29 -5.93 14.99 -5.85
N THR A 30 -6.13 16.14 -5.21
CA THR A 30 -5.38 17.38 -5.52
C THR A 30 -3.88 17.21 -5.27
N ILE A 31 -3.50 16.55 -4.17
CA ILE A 31 -2.08 16.33 -3.83
C ILE A 31 -1.47 15.34 -4.82
N VAL A 32 -2.15 14.21 -5.08
CA VAL A 32 -1.70 13.20 -6.04
C VAL A 32 -1.56 13.82 -7.44
N ASN A 33 -2.49 14.70 -7.83
CA ASN A 33 -2.47 15.35 -9.14
C ASN A 33 -1.50 16.53 -9.26
N SER A 34 -0.92 17.01 -8.15
CA SER A 34 0.09 18.07 -8.18
C SER A 34 1.41 17.63 -8.83
N ASN A 35 2.24 18.62 -9.18
CA ASN A 35 3.51 18.41 -9.89
C ASN A 35 4.65 18.09 -8.91
N ILE A 36 4.56 16.94 -8.24
CA ILE A 36 5.57 16.43 -7.31
C ILE A 36 6.72 15.81 -8.10
N GLN A 37 7.96 16.29 -7.92
CA GLN A 37 9.12 15.78 -8.65
C GLN A 37 9.79 14.55 -7.99
N ASP A 38 9.52 14.31 -6.72
CA ASP A 38 10.10 13.17 -6.00
C ASP A 38 9.56 11.84 -6.52
N SER A 39 10.42 10.82 -6.58
CA SER A 39 10.05 9.46 -6.98
C SER A 39 9.00 8.84 -6.03
N ALA A 40 9.05 9.22 -4.74
CA ALA A 40 8.05 8.91 -3.73
C ALA A 40 7.92 10.10 -2.77
N PHE A 41 6.70 10.61 -2.62
CA PHE A 41 6.39 11.73 -1.73
C PHE A 41 5.35 11.29 -0.70
N GLN A 42 5.57 11.70 0.55
CA GLN A 42 4.71 11.38 1.68
C GLN A 42 4.08 12.65 2.24
N PHE A 43 2.82 12.56 2.65
CA PHE A 43 2.07 13.68 3.22
C PHE A 43 1.13 13.22 4.33
N ASP A 44 0.72 14.17 5.17
CA ASP A 44 -0.21 13.90 6.26
C ASP A 44 -1.58 13.46 5.73
N LEU A 45 -2.13 12.40 6.32
CA LEU A 45 -3.43 11.88 5.91
C LEU A 45 -4.55 12.85 6.27
N PRO A 46 -5.44 13.19 5.33
CA PRO A 46 -6.64 13.94 5.65
C PRO A 46 -7.59 13.07 6.49
N PRO A 47 -8.49 13.67 7.31
CA PRO A 47 -9.37 12.93 8.23
C PRO A 47 -10.21 11.81 7.59
N GLU A 48 -10.59 11.98 6.32
CA GLU A 48 -11.35 11.04 5.50
C GLU A 48 -10.62 9.69 5.34
N CYS A 49 -9.29 9.68 5.42
CA CYS A 49 -8.49 8.46 5.38
C CYS A 49 -8.48 7.69 6.71
N GLY A 50 -9.07 8.23 7.79
CA GLY A 50 -9.01 7.62 9.11
C GLY A 50 -9.63 6.22 9.20
N ILE A 51 -10.70 5.96 8.45
CA ILE A 51 -11.29 4.61 8.36
C ILE A 51 -10.36 3.64 7.62
N LEU A 52 -9.63 4.13 6.61
CA LEU A 52 -8.70 3.30 5.85
C LEU A 52 -7.55 2.81 6.71
N VAL A 53 -7.02 3.67 7.58
CA VAL A 53 -5.97 3.27 8.52
C VAL A 53 -6.50 2.24 9.52
N LYS A 54 -7.70 2.45 10.08
CA LYS A 54 -8.31 1.48 11.01
C LYS A 54 -8.47 0.11 10.36
N GLU A 55 -8.89 0.06 9.11
CA GLU A 55 -9.07 -1.20 8.41
C GLU A 55 -7.75 -1.86 8.02
N ALA A 56 -6.75 -1.08 7.61
CA ALA A 56 -5.38 -1.59 7.42
C ALA A 56 -4.84 -2.24 8.70
N GLN A 57 -5.11 -1.65 9.87
CA GLN A 57 -4.74 -2.20 11.17
C GLN A 57 -5.50 -3.49 11.50
N ASN A 58 -6.81 -3.53 11.24
CA ASN A 58 -7.64 -4.74 11.47
C ASN A 58 -7.20 -5.90 10.58
N ILE A 59 -6.97 -5.62 9.29
CA ILE A 59 -6.52 -6.60 8.31
C ILE A 59 -5.14 -7.11 8.69
N TYR A 60 -4.21 -6.22 9.06
CA TYR A 60 -2.89 -6.64 9.51
C TYR A 60 -2.97 -7.53 10.77
N GLN A 61 -3.78 -7.14 11.76
CA GLN A 61 -4.01 -7.93 12.96
C GLN A 61 -4.55 -9.33 12.62
N THR A 62 -5.53 -9.41 11.72
CA THR A 62 -6.13 -10.68 11.27
C THR A 62 -5.11 -11.54 10.52
N GLU A 63 -4.41 -10.95 9.56
CA GLU A 63 -3.38 -11.59 8.76
C GLU A 63 -2.25 -12.18 9.62
N ARG A 64 -1.89 -11.50 10.72
CA ARG A 64 -0.85 -11.93 11.65
C ARG A 64 -1.37 -12.75 12.83
N GLY A 65 -2.68 -12.96 12.94
CA GLY A 65 -3.30 -13.72 14.04
C GLY A 65 -3.09 -13.07 15.42
N LEU A 66 -3.01 -11.75 15.50
CA LEU A 66 -2.70 -11.05 16.75
C LEU A 66 -3.94 -10.95 17.65
N GLN A 67 -3.75 -11.27 18.92
CA GLN A 67 -4.79 -11.14 19.95
C GLN A 67 -5.05 -9.68 20.32
N GLU A 68 -4.01 -8.87 20.27
CA GLU A 68 -4.06 -7.45 20.58
C GLU A 68 -3.96 -6.59 19.32
N LYS A 69 -4.43 -5.35 19.45
CA LYS A 69 -4.39 -4.38 18.35
C LYS A 69 -2.94 -4.06 17.99
N ALA A 70 -2.56 -4.30 16.75
CA ALA A 70 -1.21 -4.02 16.27
C ALA A 70 -0.87 -2.53 16.40
N ALA A 71 0.25 -2.17 17.02
CA ALA A 71 0.69 -0.79 17.08
C ALA A 71 1.04 -0.26 15.68
N ILE A 72 0.42 0.85 15.28
CA ILE A 72 0.78 1.57 14.05
C ILE A 72 2.03 2.38 14.35
N LEU A 73 3.11 2.12 13.61
CA LEU A 73 4.35 2.88 13.71
C LEU A 73 4.26 4.19 12.91
N ARG A 74 3.60 4.12 11.76
CA ARG A 74 3.48 5.24 10.83
C ARG A 74 2.24 5.08 9.95
N GLN A 75 1.62 6.20 9.60
CA GLN A 75 0.51 6.29 8.65
C GLN A 75 0.70 7.55 7.81
N ASP A 76 0.67 7.44 6.49
CA ASP A 76 0.85 8.57 5.59
C ASP A 76 0.03 8.38 4.31
N GLY A 77 -0.24 9.48 3.63
CA GLY A 77 -0.56 9.46 2.21
C GLY A 77 0.72 9.34 1.40
N GLY A 78 0.65 8.66 0.26
CA GLY A 78 1.78 8.45 -0.63
C GLY A 78 1.44 8.81 -2.08
N VAL A 79 2.36 9.54 -2.74
CA VAL A 79 2.38 9.71 -4.20
C VAL A 79 3.64 9.03 -4.73
N PHE A 80 3.48 8.11 -5.67
CA PHE A 80 4.58 7.34 -6.25
C PHE A 80 4.66 7.57 -7.76
N ARG A 81 5.86 7.81 -8.28
CA ARG A 81 6.12 8.15 -9.70
C ARG A 81 7.15 7.26 -10.39
N ASP A 82 8.16 6.82 -9.64
CA ASP A 82 9.22 5.96 -10.16
C ASP A 82 9.33 4.71 -9.28
N ILE A 83 10.51 4.47 -8.72
CA ILE A 83 10.82 3.32 -7.89
C ILE A 83 10.73 3.70 -6.42
N TRP A 84 10.06 2.87 -5.62
CA TRP A 84 10.10 2.95 -4.17
C TRP A 84 10.25 1.56 -3.55
N LYS A 85 10.49 1.53 -2.24
CA LYS A 85 10.65 0.29 -1.47
C LYS A 85 9.66 0.27 -0.32
N ALA A 86 9.14 -0.92 -0.01
CA ALA A 86 8.35 -1.16 1.18
C ALA A 86 8.72 -2.53 1.78
N GLY A 87 8.37 -2.75 3.04
CA GLY A 87 8.64 -4.02 3.73
C GLY A 87 10.05 -4.17 4.28
N GLY A 88 10.38 -5.38 4.74
CA GLY A 88 11.71 -5.77 5.21
C GLY A 88 11.87 -5.53 6.72
N LEU A 89 12.28 -4.32 7.10
CA LEU A 89 12.43 -3.97 8.53
C LEU A 89 11.08 -3.68 9.21
N ARG A 90 10.06 -3.37 8.42
CA ARG A 90 8.70 -3.10 8.87
C ARG A 90 7.73 -3.82 7.98
N HIS A 91 6.62 -4.22 8.55
CA HIS A 91 5.48 -4.69 7.77
C HIS A 91 4.71 -3.48 7.24
N VAL A 92 4.33 -3.52 5.96
CA VAL A 92 3.65 -2.40 5.30
C VAL A 92 2.34 -2.87 4.68
N ILE A 93 1.25 -2.19 4.99
CA ILE A 93 -0.02 -2.27 4.27
C ILE A 93 -0.14 -1.01 3.41
N THR A 94 -0.36 -1.18 2.12
CA THR A 94 -0.68 -0.09 1.18
C THR A 94 -2.09 -0.28 0.67
N ILE A 95 -2.94 0.73 0.82
CA ILE A 95 -4.29 0.76 0.24
C ILE A 95 -4.21 1.59 -1.05
N PRO A 96 -4.28 0.96 -2.24
CA PRO A 96 -4.25 1.65 -3.51
C PRO A 96 -5.50 2.52 -3.68
N LEU A 97 -5.37 3.78 -4.10
CA LEU A 97 -6.52 4.68 -4.25
C LEU A 97 -6.63 5.28 -5.64
N ILE A 98 -5.55 5.84 -6.17
CA ILE A 98 -5.57 6.59 -7.43
C ILE A 98 -4.56 6.01 -8.40
N LYS A 99 -4.98 5.79 -9.65
CA LYS A 99 -4.10 5.59 -10.81
C LYS A 99 -4.29 6.74 -11.78
N VAL A 100 -3.27 7.57 -11.96
CA VAL A 100 -3.35 8.68 -12.92
C VAL A 100 -3.00 8.15 -14.31
N ASP A 101 -3.84 8.46 -15.28
CA ASP A 101 -3.72 8.02 -16.67
C ASP A 101 -3.51 6.50 -16.83
N ASP A 102 -4.26 5.72 -16.05
CA ASP A 102 -4.24 4.24 -16.02
C ASP A 102 -2.85 3.61 -15.80
N ALA A 103 -2.01 4.30 -15.03
CA ALA A 103 -0.65 3.87 -14.70
C ALA A 103 -0.54 2.38 -14.31
N GLN A 104 0.43 1.68 -14.91
CA GLN A 104 0.83 0.36 -14.45
C GLN A 104 1.80 0.45 -13.28
N VAL A 105 1.65 -0.46 -12.33
CA VAL A 105 2.56 -0.62 -11.19
C VAL A 105 3.15 -2.02 -11.26
N PHE A 106 4.45 -2.12 -11.04
CA PHE A 106 5.19 -3.37 -11.01
C PHE A 106 5.81 -3.58 -9.64
N ALA A 107 5.98 -4.83 -9.22
CA ALA A 107 6.71 -5.17 -8.00
C ALA A 107 7.67 -6.34 -8.19
N TRP A 108 8.77 -6.36 -7.45
CA TRP A 108 9.74 -7.46 -7.40
C TRP A 108 10.50 -7.49 -6.07
N ARG A 109 11.04 -8.66 -5.70
CA ARG A 109 11.88 -8.84 -4.49
C ARG A 109 13.36 -8.99 -4.79
N LYS A 110 13.70 -9.82 -5.79
CA LYS A 110 15.09 -10.21 -6.08
C LYS A 110 15.67 -9.44 -7.25
N THR A 111 15.06 -9.59 -8.42
CA THR A 111 15.54 -9.03 -9.68
C THR A 111 14.38 -8.36 -10.41
N ARG A 112 14.66 -7.30 -11.17
CA ARG A 112 13.62 -6.51 -11.86
C ARG A 112 13.02 -7.28 -13.04
N GLU A 113 13.75 -8.26 -13.57
CA GLU A 113 13.34 -9.15 -14.65
C GLU A 113 12.19 -10.08 -14.22
N GLU A 114 12.05 -10.35 -12.92
CA GLU A 114 10.98 -11.17 -12.34
C GLU A 114 9.79 -10.33 -11.83
N ARG A 115 9.64 -9.09 -12.33
CA ARG A 115 8.57 -8.20 -11.86
C ARG A 115 7.18 -8.69 -12.28
N VAL A 116 6.22 -8.51 -11.40
CA VAL A 116 4.79 -8.76 -11.67
C VAL A 116 4.03 -7.44 -11.75
N ILE A 117 2.92 -7.43 -12.50
CA ILE A 117 1.99 -6.30 -12.48
C ILE A 117 1.18 -6.35 -11.18
N VAL A 118 1.18 -5.24 -10.46
CA VAL A 118 0.43 -5.06 -9.23
C VAL A 118 -0.94 -4.49 -9.57
N LYS A 119 -2.00 -5.16 -9.12
CA LYS A 119 -3.34 -4.57 -9.14
C LYS A 119 -3.40 -3.40 -8.16
N TRP A 120 -3.67 -2.21 -8.70
CA TRP A 120 -3.75 -0.97 -7.92
C TRP A 120 -5.21 -0.54 -7.69
N ASP A 121 -5.96 -1.35 -6.95
CA ASP A 121 -7.39 -1.15 -6.70
C ASP A 121 -7.65 -1.15 -5.19
N TRP A 122 -8.47 -0.22 -4.70
CA TRP A 122 -8.78 -0.11 -3.28
C TRP A 122 -9.43 -1.37 -2.71
N ARG A 123 -10.05 -2.21 -3.55
CA ARG A 123 -10.68 -3.46 -3.11
C ARG A 123 -9.69 -4.46 -2.52
N GLU A 124 -8.39 -4.29 -2.79
CA GLU A 124 -7.35 -5.19 -2.29
C GLU A 124 -6.19 -4.38 -1.73
N ALA A 125 -6.04 -4.43 -0.41
CA ALA A 125 -4.85 -3.90 0.24
C ALA A 125 -3.63 -4.76 -0.12
N ILE A 126 -2.50 -4.10 -0.30
CA ILE A 126 -1.22 -4.74 -0.63
C ILE A 126 -0.43 -4.88 0.66
N PHE A 127 -0.18 -6.13 1.07
CA PHE A 127 0.67 -6.44 2.20
C PHE A 127 2.08 -6.80 1.75
N THR A 128 3.04 -6.09 2.36
CA THR A 128 4.47 -6.19 2.05
C THR A 128 5.26 -6.46 3.34
N PRO A 129 5.44 -7.74 3.72
CA PRO A 129 6.22 -8.11 4.90
C PRO A 129 7.73 -8.10 4.64
N GLU A 130 8.15 -8.57 3.46
CA GLU A 130 9.55 -8.62 3.03
C GLU A 130 9.90 -7.38 2.21
N LEU A 131 11.20 -7.09 2.06
CA LEU A 131 11.65 -6.00 1.20
C LEU A 131 11.19 -6.23 -0.24
N THR A 132 10.31 -5.35 -0.71
CA THR A 132 9.79 -5.35 -2.08
C THR A 132 10.02 -3.99 -2.70
N TYR A 133 10.51 -4.02 -3.93
CA TYR A 133 10.65 -2.87 -4.79
C TYR A 133 9.40 -2.75 -5.63
N PHE A 134 8.95 -1.52 -5.82
CA PHE A 134 7.84 -1.17 -6.67
C PHE A 134 8.29 -0.15 -7.71
N GLU A 135 7.66 -0.15 -8.86
CA GLU A 135 7.90 0.77 -9.96
C GLU A 135 6.56 1.20 -10.55
N VAL A 136 6.36 2.51 -10.72
CA VAL A 136 5.29 3.02 -11.57
C VAL A 136 5.81 3.19 -13.00
N GLU A 137 4.95 2.94 -13.97
CA GLU A 137 5.20 3.27 -15.37
C GLU A 137 5.75 4.70 -15.55
N GLN A 138 6.75 4.85 -16.42
CA GLN A 138 7.50 6.09 -16.57
C GLN A 138 6.59 7.29 -16.90
N GLY A 139 6.77 8.38 -16.15
CA GLY A 139 6.01 9.62 -16.34
C GLY A 139 4.59 9.58 -15.77
N LYS A 140 4.17 8.45 -15.20
CA LYS A 140 2.86 8.29 -14.56
C LYS A 140 2.98 8.46 -13.04
N LYS A 141 1.84 8.34 -12.35
CA LYS A 141 1.79 8.40 -10.90
C LYS A 141 0.60 7.64 -10.32
N VAL A 142 0.77 7.21 -9.08
CA VAL A 142 -0.28 6.57 -8.30
C VAL A 142 -0.34 7.16 -6.89
N GLY A 143 -1.53 7.11 -6.29
CA GLY A 143 -1.80 7.55 -4.93
C GLY A 143 -2.28 6.41 -4.04
N ALA A 144 -1.89 6.42 -2.77
CA ALA A 144 -2.31 5.43 -1.78
C ALA A 144 -2.27 5.96 -0.35
N VAL A 145 -2.91 5.21 0.55
CA VAL A 145 -2.66 5.27 2.01
C VAL A 145 -1.64 4.18 2.36
N VAL A 146 -0.63 4.52 3.16
CA VAL A 146 0.41 3.59 3.59
C VAL A 146 0.45 3.53 5.12
N VAL A 147 0.38 2.32 5.67
CA VAL A 147 0.43 2.07 7.11
C VAL A 147 1.56 1.09 7.43
N GLN A 148 2.39 1.43 8.40
CA GLN A 148 3.55 0.64 8.82
C GLN A 148 3.35 0.06 10.22
N PHE A 149 3.76 -1.19 10.38
CA PHE A 149 3.68 -1.96 11.62
C PHE A 149 5.04 -2.56 11.96
N GLU A 150 5.27 -2.81 13.24
CA GLU A 150 6.41 -3.60 13.69
C GLU A 150 6.23 -5.05 13.21
N PRO A 151 7.29 -5.72 12.71
CA PRO A 151 7.25 -7.15 12.47
C PRO A 151 6.99 -7.87 13.78
N THR A 152 5.81 -8.47 13.92
CA THR A 152 5.55 -9.36 15.05
C THR A 152 6.38 -10.62 14.84
N GLN A 153 7.21 -10.99 15.82
CA GLN A 153 7.86 -12.30 15.80
C GLN A 153 6.75 -13.34 15.62
N ASP A 154 6.83 -14.14 14.55
CA ASP A 154 5.94 -15.28 14.38
C ASP A 154 6.01 -16.11 15.66
N GLY A 155 4.84 -16.32 16.28
CA GLY A 155 4.73 -17.32 17.32
C GLY A 155 5.24 -18.64 16.75
N LYS A 156 6.37 -19.11 17.28
CA LYS A 156 6.86 -20.46 17.04
C LYS A 156 5.85 -21.50 17.46
#